data_AF-A0A355DW90-F1
#
_entry.id   AF-A0A355DW90-F1
#
_cell.length_a   1.000
_cell.length_b   1.000
_cell.length_c   1.000
_cell.angle_alpha   90.00
_cell.angle_beta   90.00
_cell.angle_gamma   90.00
#
_symmetry.space_group_name_H-M   'P 1'
#
loop_
_entity.id
_entity.type
_entity.pdbx_description
1 polymer ?
#
loop_
_entity_poly.entity_id
_entity_poly.type
_entity_poly.pdbx_seq_one_letter_code
_entity_poly.pdbx_strand_id
1 'polypeptide(L)'
;MRDDTERVRDIQEAIARIEKYSVRGRQVFNQDELIQTWVIQHLQIIGEASNSMSQTFKSQHSEIPWQDMADFRNVLVHEYFRIDIDIVWSIVEQELPNLKENVARILQEMQ
;
A
#
# COMPACT_ATOMS: atom_id res chain seq x y z
N MET A 1 -9.63 -5.66 -19.07
CA MET A 1 -8.31 -5.47 -18.41
C MET A 1 -8.40 -4.15 -17.67
N ARG A 2 -8.00 -4.10 -16.39
CA ARG A 2 -8.12 -2.86 -15.60
C ARG A 2 -7.07 -1.84 -16.03
N ASP A 3 -7.44 -0.57 -16.11
CA ASP A 3 -6.52 0.52 -16.48
C ASP A 3 -5.73 1.08 -15.28
N ASP A 4 -4.77 1.97 -15.54
CA ASP A 4 -3.92 2.56 -14.50
C ASP A 4 -4.74 3.41 -13.50
N THR A 5 -5.78 4.11 -13.97
CA THR A 5 -6.68 4.92 -13.11
C THR A 5 -7.42 4.05 -12.10
N GLU A 6 -7.96 2.91 -12.55
CA GLU A 6 -8.61 1.93 -11.68
C GLU A 6 -7.64 1.37 -10.62
N ARG A 7 -6.37 1.19 -10.97
CA ARG A 7 -5.33 0.73 -10.03
C ARG A 7 -4.93 1.79 -9.03
N VAL A 8 -4.86 3.06 -9.42
CA VAL A 8 -4.66 4.16 -8.48
C VAL A 8 -5.83 4.24 -7.48
N ARG A 9 -7.06 4.01 -7.94
CA ARG A 9 -8.24 3.91 -7.05
C ARG A 9 -8.17 2.71 -6.11
N ASP A 10 -7.65 1.56 -6.55
CA ASP A 10 -7.41 0.41 -5.65
C ASP A 10 -6.46 0.79 -4.51
N ILE A 11 -5.37 1.50 -4.84
CA ILE A 11 -4.40 1.97 -3.83
C ILE A 11 -5.07 2.94 -2.87
N GLN A 12 -5.84 3.91 -3.37
CA GLN A 12 -6.58 4.86 -2.52
C GLN A 12 -7.52 4.16 -1.54
N GLU A 13 -8.31 3.19 -2.02
CA GLU A 13 -9.23 2.42 -1.19
C GLU A 13 -8.46 1.57 -0.16
N ALA A 14 -7.38 0.92 -0.58
CA ALA A 14 -6.55 0.11 0.32
C ALA A 14 -5.93 0.95 1.45
N ILE A 15 -5.45 2.16 1.15
CA ILE A 15 -4.97 3.12 2.15
C ILE A 15 -6.09 3.46 3.14
N ALA A 16 -7.28 3.82 2.65
CA ALA A 16 -8.40 4.16 3.53
C ALA A 16 -8.81 2.98 4.44
N ARG A 17 -8.72 1.75 3.93
CA ARG A 17 -8.99 0.52 4.70
C ARG A 17 -7.95 0.27 5.78
N ILE A 18 -6.67 0.57 5.53
CA ILE A 18 -5.60 0.51 6.53
C ILE A 18 -5.81 1.57 7.61
N GLU A 19 -6.08 2.81 7.21
CA GLU A 19 -6.30 3.96 8.12
C GLU A 19 -7.46 3.72 9.10
N LYS A 20 -8.52 3.06 8.64
CA LYS A 20 -9.70 2.72 9.45
C LYS A 20 -9.34 2.06 10.78
N TYR A 21 -8.30 1.23 10.83
CA TYR A 21 -7.88 0.54 12.05
C TYR A 21 -6.54 1.01 12.60
N SER A 22 -5.60 1.47 11.77
CA SER A 22 -4.31 1.99 12.24
C SER A 22 -4.43 3.28 13.05
N VAL A 23 -5.51 4.05 12.89
CA VAL A 23 -5.82 5.21 13.76
C VAL A 23 -5.93 4.84 15.24
N ARG A 24 -6.15 3.54 15.56
CA ARG A 24 -6.17 3.04 16.94
C ARG A 24 -4.77 2.91 17.56
N GLY A 25 -3.71 3.13 16.77
CA GLY A 25 -2.32 3.20 17.21
C GLY A 25 -1.61 1.85 17.28
N ARG A 26 -0.27 1.93 17.41
CA ARG A 26 0.65 0.78 17.38
C ARG A 26 0.35 -0.27 18.42
N GLN A 27 -0.02 0.14 19.64
CA GLN A 27 -0.32 -0.80 20.71
C GLN A 27 -1.47 -1.74 20.35
N VAL A 28 -2.53 -1.20 19.75
CA VAL A 28 -3.68 -2.01 19.33
C VAL A 28 -3.30 -2.92 18.17
N PHE A 29 -2.55 -2.41 17.19
CA PHE A 29 -2.02 -3.22 16.09
C PHE A 29 -1.16 -4.39 16.60
N ASN A 30 -0.26 -4.16 17.55
CA ASN A 30 0.61 -5.21 18.11
C ASN A 30 -0.15 -6.30 18.87
N GLN A 31 -1.35 -6.01 19.37
CA GLN A 31 -2.12 -6.92 20.24
C GLN A 31 -3.28 -7.61 19.50
N ASP A 32 -3.59 -7.21 18.26
CA ASP A 32 -4.75 -7.68 17.51
C ASP A 32 -4.32 -8.28 16.16
N GLU A 33 -4.26 -9.61 16.11
CA GLU A 33 -3.90 -10.38 14.91
C GLU A 33 -4.83 -10.11 13.72
N LEU A 34 -6.10 -9.82 13.97
CA LEU A 34 -7.04 -9.49 12.89
C LEU A 34 -6.70 -8.16 12.25
N ILE A 35 -6.27 -7.18 13.04
CA ILE A 35 -5.78 -5.90 12.50
C ILE A 35 -4.48 -6.09 11.74
N GLN A 36 -3.54 -6.89 12.27
CA GLN A 36 -2.29 -7.20 11.56
C GLN A 36 -2.56 -7.83 10.19
N THR A 37 -3.39 -8.87 10.17
CA THR A 37 -3.80 -9.58 8.95
C THR A 37 -4.51 -8.64 7.99
N TRP A 38 -5.41 -7.80 8.49
CA TRP A 38 -6.12 -6.81 7.69
C TRP A 38 -5.18 -5.82 7.02
N VAL A 39 -4.22 -5.26 7.77
CA VAL A 39 -3.22 -4.32 7.25
C VAL A 39 -2.35 -4.99 6.20
N ILE A 40 -1.79 -6.17 6.50
CA ILE A 40 -0.96 -6.95 5.58
C ILE A 40 -1.69 -7.22 4.27
N GLN A 41 -2.96 -7.63 4.33
CA GLN A 41 -3.77 -7.89 3.13
C GLN A 41 -3.90 -6.64 2.24
N HIS A 42 -4.12 -5.46 2.84
CA HIS A 42 -4.27 -4.22 2.07
C HIS A 42 -2.93 -3.69 1.54
N LEU A 43 -1.83 -3.92 2.25
CA LEU A 43 -0.48 -3.66 1.71
C LEU A 43 -0.17 -4.55 0.50
N GLN A 44 -0.62 -5.81 0.49
CA GLN A 44 -0.51 -6.67 -0.70
C GLN A 44 -1.32 -6.13 -1.88
N ILE A 45 -2.53 -5.61 -1.64
CA ILE A 45 -3.35 -4.97 -2.69
C ILE A 45 -2.61 -3.77 -3.30
N ILE A 46 -1.99 -2.93 -2.46
CA ILE A 46 -1.18 -1.79 -2.92
C ILE A 46 -0.03 -2.26 -3.81
N GLY A 47 0.73 -3.28 -3.37
CA GLY A 47 1.82 -3.82 -4.18
C GLY A 47 1.38 -4.50 -5.47
N GLU A 48 0.24 -5.20 -5.48
CA GLU A 48 -0.32 -5.83 -6.68
C GLU A 48 -0.78 -4.79 -7.71
N ALA A 49 -1.46 -3.74 -7.24
CA ALA A 49 -1.86 -2.62 -8.07
C ALA A 49 -0.63 -1.93 -8.69
N SER A 50 0.38 -1.66 -7.86
CA SER A 50 1.66 -1.06 -8.26
C SER A 50 2.40 -1.92 -9.29
N ASN A 51 2.51 -3.23 -9.06
CA ASN A 51 3.18 -4.15 -9.99
C ASN A 51 2.52 -4.11 -11.38
N SER A 52 1.18 -4.09 -11.40
CA SER A 52 0.39 -4.23 -12.61
C SER A 52 0.14 -2.95 -13.41
N MET A 53 0.61 -1.79 -12.93
CA MET A 53 0.55 -0.54 -13.67
C MET A 53 1.48 -0.54 -14.89
N SER A 54 1.13 0.23 -15.92
CA SER A 54 1.97 0.37 -17.10
C SER A 54 3.32 1.04 -16.80
N GLN A 55 4.36 0.69 -17.56
CA GLN A 55 5.68 1.31 -17.38
C GLN A 55 5.68 2.80 -17.72
N THR A 56 4.85 3.22 -18.68
CA THR A 56 4.64 4.63 -19.01
C THR A 56 4.13 5.40 -17.80
N PHE A 57 3.12 4.85 -17.11
CA PHE A 57 2.53 5.47 -15.93
C PHE A 57 3.52 5.55 -14.76
N LYS A 58 4.23 4.45 -14.48
CA LYS A 58 5.28 4.43 -13.46
C LYS A 58 6.38 5.47 -13.71
N SER A 59 6.74 5.65 -14.98
CA SER A 59 7.77 6.63 -15.39
C SER A 59 7.29 8.07 -15.24
N GLN A 60 6.00 8.33 -15.49
CA GLN A 60 5.40 9.66 -15.32
C GLN A 60 5.29 10.07 -13.84
N HIS A 61 5.12 9.10 -12.95
CA HIS A 61 4.98 9.30 -11.50
C HIS A 61 6.16 8.67 -10.73
N SER A 62 7.39 8.96 -11.16
CA SER A 62 8.63 8.35 -10.65
C SER A 62 8.98 8.74 -9.21
N GLU A 63 8.31 9.73 -8.65
CA GLU A 63 8.38 10.11 -7.24
C GLU A 63 7.82 9.03 -6.30
N ILE A 64 6.99 8.12 -6.81
CA ILE A 64 6.46 6.98 -6.05
C ILE A 64 7.36 5.75 -6.32
N PRO A 65 7.81 5.04 -5.27
CA PRO A 65 8.65 3.85 -5.42
C PRO A 65 7.83 2.61 -5.82
N TRP A 66 7.29 2.59 -7.04
CA TRP A 66 6.41 1.53 -7.54
C TRP A 66 7.00 0.12 -7.46
N GLN A 67 8.30 0.00 -7.75
CA GLN A 67 8.99 -1.28 -7.72
C GLN A 67 9.13 -1.80 -6.29
N ASP A 68 9.50 -0.94 -5.35
CA ASP A 68 9.66 -1.33 -3.94
C ASP A 68 8.33 -1.81 -3.35
N MET A 69 7.21 -1.18 -3.71
CA MET A 69 5.88 -1.65 -3.28
C MET A 69 5.52 -3.02 -3.88
N ALA A 70 5.87 -3.26 -5.15
CA ALA A 70 5.67 -4.55 -5.80
C ALA A 70 6.54 -5.65 -5.15
N ASP A 71 7.80 -5.33 -4.86
CA ASP A 71 8.75 -6.24 -4.22
C ASP A 71 8.35 -6.54 -2.78
N PHE A 72 7.85 -5.54 -2.05
CA PHE A 72 7.31 -5.75 -0.70
C PHE A 72 6.11 -6.71 -0.71
N ARG A 73 5.21 -6.61 -1.70
CA ARG A 73 4.14 -7.62 -1.87
C ARG A 73 4.68 -9.02 -2.12
N ASN A 74 5.81 -9.17 -2.83
CA ASN A 74 6.44 -10.47 -3.01
C ASN A 74 6.94 -11.05 -1.68
N VAL A 75 7.54 -10.22 -0.82
CA VAL A 75 7.94 -10.61 0.54
C VAL A 75 6.72 -11.03 1.36
N LEU A 76 5.64 -10.24 1.36
CA LEU A 76 4.42 -10.54 2.12
C LEU A 76 3.76 -11.87 1.71
N VAL A 77 3.88 -12.27 0.43
CA VAL A 77 3.22 -13.48 -0.09
C VAL A 77 4.14 -14.70 -0.05
N HIS A 78 5.41 -14.56 -0.42
CA HIS A 78 6.32 -15.69 -0.60
C HIS A 78 7.24 -15.93 0.61
N GLU A 79 7.51 -14.88 1.38
CA GLU A 79 8.33 -14.93 2.59
C GLU A 79 7.50 -14.63 3.84
N TYR A 80 6.21 -14.98 3.82
CA TYR A 80 5.24 -14.67 4.88
C TYR A 80 5.69 -15.11 6.28
N PHE A 81 6.46 -16.21 6.36
CA PHE A 81 7.01 -16.76 7.60
C PHE A 81 8.14 -15.91 8.20
N ARG A 82 8.61 -14.87 7.50
CA ARG A 82 9.65 -13.92 7.94
C ARG A 82 9.13 -12.49 8.06
N ILE A 83 7.81 -12.26 7.94
CA ILE A 83 7.26 -10.91 8.04
C ILE A 83 7.57 -10.37 9.44
N ASP A 84 8.33 -9.29 9.46
CA ASP A 84 8.54 -8.49 10.66
C ASP A 84 7.39 -7.47 10.78
N ILE A 85 6.57 -7.66 11.82
CA ILE A 85 5.40 -6.83 12.09
C ILE A 85 5.80 -5.39 12.45
N ASP A 86 7.01 -5.16 12.97
CA ASP A 86 7.51 -3.81 13.21
C ASP A 86 7.83 -3.09 11.89
N ILE A 87 8.31 -3.80 10.87
CA ILE A 87 8.48 -3.24 9.52
C ILE A 87 7.12 -2.90 8.91
N VAL A 88 6.13 -3.80 9.04
CA VAL A 88 4.76 -3.54 8.56
C VAL A 88 4.20 -2.26 9.20
N TRP A 89 4.34 -2.10 10.51
CA TRP A 89 3.89 -0.88 11.19
C TRP A 89 4.66 0.36 10.74
N SER A 90 5.98 0.25 10.56
CA SER A 90 6.81 1.36 10.06
C SER A 90 6.31 1.87 8.72
N ILE A 91 5.95 0.98 7.79
CA ILE A 91 5.37 1.35 6.50
C ILE A 91 4.04 2.10 6.67
N VAL A 92 3.16 1.60 7.55
CA VAL A 92 1.87 2.25 7.84
C VAL A 92 2.06 3.66 8.41
N GLU A 93 3.03 3.84 9.31
CA GLU A 93 3.24 5.09 10.02
C GLU A 93 4.04 6.12 9.21
N GLN A 94 5.03 5.68 8.43
CA GLN A 94 6.02 6.56 7.81
C GLN A 94 5.80 6.74 6.31
N GLU A 95 5.45 5.67 5.60
CA GLU A 95 5.40 5.66 4.12
C GLU A 95 3.98 5.89 3.60
N LEU A 96 2.98 5.28 4.24
CA LEU A 96 1.58 5.34 3.83
C LEU A 96 1.02 6.77 3.73
N PRO A 97 1.34 7.72 4.63
CA PRO A 97 0.86 9.09 4.52
C PRO A 97 1.37 9.78 3.24
N ASN A 98 2.64 9.60 2.88
CA ASN A 98 3.19 10.18 1.67
C ASN A 98 2.58 9.56 0.41
N LEU A 99 2.41 8.23 0.40
CA LEU A 99 1.73 7.55 -0.70
C LEU A 99 0.30 8.06 -0.89
N LYS A 100 -0.44 8.27 0.21
CA LYS A 100 -1.80 8.81 0.19
C LYS A 100 -1.87 10.17 -0.49
N GLU A 101 -0.95 11.08 -0.15
CA GLU A 101 -0.88 12.41 -0.75
C GLU A 101 -0.61 12.35 -2.25
N ASN A 102 0.38 11.53 -2.66
CA ASN A 102 0.70 11.37 -4.08
C ASN A 102 -0.46 10.76 -4.88
N VAL A 103 -1.09 9.71 -4.35
CA VAL A 103 -2.26 9.05 -4.99
C VAL A 103 -3.43 10.03 -5.12
N ALA A 104 -3.69 10.85 -4.10
CA ALA A 104 -4.73 11.87 -4.15
C ALA A 104 -4.44 12.91 -5.24
N ARG A 105 -3.19 13.38 -5.35
CA ARG A 105 -2.77 14.32 -6.40
C ARG A 105 -2.94 13.72 -7.79
N ILE A 106 -2.50 12.48 -8.00
CA ILE A 106 -2.63 11.82 -9.31
C ILE A 106 -4.10 11.70 -9.72
N LEU A 107 -4.99 11.31 -8.80
CA LEU A 107 -6.43 11.22 -9.10
C LEU A 107 -7.07 12.58 -9.42
N GLN A 108 -6.53 13.68 -8.89
CA GLN A 108 -6.97 15.03 -9.25
C GLN A 108 -6.49 15.43 -10.65
N GLU A 109 -5.29 15.02 -11.06
CA GLU A 109 -4.75 15.25 -12.41
C GLU A 109 -5.50 14.46 -13.50
N MET A 110 -6.17 13.37 -13.11
CA MET A 110 -6.96 12.50 -13.99
C MET A 110 -8.44 12.91 -14.13
N GLN A 111 -8.91 13.91 -13.38
CA GLN A 111 -10.27 14.45 -13.46
C GLN A 111 -10.38 15.53 -14.53
#